data_AF-A0A1D1ZYU0-F1
#
_entry.id   AF-A0A1D1ZYU0-F1
#
_cell.length_a   1.000
_cell.length_b   1.000
_cell.length_c   1.000
_cell.angle_alpha   90.00
_cell.angle_beta   90.00
_cell.angle_gamma   90.00
#
_symmetry.space_group_name_H-M   'P 1'
#
loop_
_entity.id
_entity.type
_entity.pdbx_description
1 polymer ?
#
loop_
_entity_poly.entity_id
_entity_poly.type
_entity_poly.pdbx_seq_one_letter_code
_entity_poly.pdbx_strand_id
1 'polypeptide(L)'
;MVLRQERYRRELSRYVEANKLMTENARLENKLVERMAAHASGEKDLSDLEAPQPVSQSDSEDKDEKRKLHLAASQRAMLLAQSIELRDLRSKLMAAEVNWVRAQQLQEKSTLSKQEQEAKAAAAAEAAAAQLQAARLAREAAAAKEATKALEAEQARRSLELHQQNLRRIAEEEKAQDAALLARVLREAEEAKAAARDAQQARRAASQQAAAESVSQAAAESQRRCQLEAEEERKALAYIQLRRDAHEQEAAARAGRARQHDSAVAELSAAAQRAQRAKEAHEAALAALHAERVAARAAQREERERQARAAAAAAASAANQAISEEARAASAAREREEREYADRLVERLAEEEKVEKAAQAERRQREVERTRQVGSVLATRRGGGRATQAEDLAAAEEAARRAKREAAAVAAERLRLLTGARHLVPHLPRETLRPGEAALLLS
;
A
#
# COMPACT_ATOMS: atom_id res chain seq x y z
N MET A 1 -75.39 -63.55 32.50
CA MET A 1 -76.60 -64.11 31.83
C MET A 1 -77.18 -65.34 32.55
N VAL A 2 -76.37 -66.22 33.15
CA VAL A 2 -76.82 -67.44 33.85
C VAL A 2 -77.75 -67.15 35.05
N LEU A 3 -77.49 -66.09 35.83
CA LEU A 3 -78.32 -65.71 37.00
C LEU A 3 -79.76 -65.23 36.65
N ARG A 4 -80.02 -64.78 35.42
CA ARG A 4 -81.38 -64.43 34.97
C ARG A 4 -82.21 -65.67 34.63
N GLN A 5 -81.59 -66.72 34.09
CA GLN A 5 -82.27 -67.98 33.75
C GLN A 5 -82.67 -68.77 35.00
N GLU A 6 -81.87 -68.70 36.08
CA GLU A 6 -82.21 -69.36 37.35
C GLU A 6 -83.35 -68.68 38.10
N ARG A 7 -83.44 -67.34 38.05
CA ARG A 7 -84.61 -66.61 38.60
C ARG A 7 -85.89 -66.98 37.85
N TYR A 8 -85.84 -67.02 36.51
CA TYR A 8 -87.00 -67.39 35.69
C TYR A 8 -87.47 -68.83 35.96
N ARG A 9 -86.55 -69.78 36.17
CA ARG A 9 -86.90 -71.16 36.56
C ARG A 9 -87.54 -71.23 37.95
N ARG A 10 -87.03 -70.48 38.93
CA ARG A 10 -87.61 -70.44 40.28
C ARG A 10 -88.99 -69.79 40.32
N GLU A 11 -89.22 -68.78 39.50
CA GLU A 11 -90.55 -68.14 39.36
C GLU A 11 -91.55 -69.07 38.65
N LEU A 12 -91.12 -69.80 37.60
CA LEU A 12 -91.94 -70.84 36.95
C LEU A 12 -92.29 -71.99 37.90
N SER A 13 -91.35 -72.48 38.71
CA SER A 13 -91.63 -73.52 39.72
C SER A 13 -92.65 -73.05 40.76
N ARG A 14 -92.56 -71.80 41.21
CA ARG A 14 -93.54 -71.22 42.15
C ARG A 14 -94.93 -71.07 41.51
N TYR A 15 -95.02 -70.70 40.24
CA TYR A 15 -96.28 -70.65 39.50
C TYR A 15 -96.92 -72.05 39.31
N VAL A 16 -96.11 -73.08 39.08
CA VAL A 16 -96.59 -74.47 38.96
C VAL A 16 -97.05 -75.02 40.31
N GLU A 17 -96.36 -74.70 41.41
CA GLU A 17 -96.79 -75.08 42.76
C GLU A 17 -98.08 -74.35 43.19
N ALA A 18 -98.21 -73.05 42.86
CA ALA A 18 -99.44 -72.30 43.11
C ALA A 18 -100.64 -72.88 42.34
N ASN A 19 -100.44 -73.31 41.09
CA ASN A 19 -101.48 -73.98 40.31
C ASN A 19 -101.85 -75.36 40.87
N LYS A 20 -100.89 -76.14 41.37
CA LYS A 20 -101.17 -77.43 42.04
C LYS A 20 -102.03 -77.22 43.29
N LEU A 21 -101.70 -76.24 44.12
CA LEU A 21 -102.48 -75.90 45.33
C LEU A 21 -103.90 -75.41 45.00
N MET A 22 -104.07 -74.66 43.91
CA MET A 22 -105.41 -74.26 43.42
C MET A 22 -106.23 -75.48 42.95
N THR A 23 -105.61 -76.44 42.26
CA THR A 23 -106.31 -77.67 41.82
C THR A 23 -106.63 -78.63 42.98
N GLU A 24 -105.82 -78.65 44.05
CA GLU A 24 -106.11 -79.41 45.26
C GLU A 24 -107.23 -78.76 46.09
N ASN A 25 -107.28 -77.42 46.17
CA ASN A 25 -108.40 -76.70 46.78
C ASN A 25 -109.72 -76.97 46.03
N ALA A 26 -109.73 -76.93 44.70
CA ALA A 26 -110.92 -77.26 43.92
C ALA A 26 -111.38 -78.73 44.10
N ARG A 27 -110.44 -79.67 44.32
CA ARG A 27 -110.77 -81.07 44.68
C ARG A 27 -111.34 -81.22 46.08
N LEU A 28 -110.88 -80.41 47.05
CA LEU A 28 -111.38 -80.41 48.42
C LEU A 28 -112.76 -79.73 48.53
N GLU A 29 -113.00 -78.66 47.76
CA GLU A 29 -114.32 -78.03 47.63
C GLU A 29 -115.34 -79.00 47.02
N ASN A 30 -114.98 -79.76 45.97
CA ASN A 30 -115.86 -80.80 45.41
C ASN A 30 -116.16 -81.95 46.40
N LYS A 31 -115.18 -82.36 47.23
CA LYS A 31 -115.43 -83.35 48.31
C LYS A 31 -116.31 -82.82 49.45
N LEU A 32 -116.34 -81.50 49.67
CA LEU A 32 -117.23 -80.85 50.64
C LEU A 32 -118.66 -80.73 50.10
N VAL A 33 -118.82 -80.47 48.79
CA VAL A 33 -120.12 -80.49 48.10
C VAL A 33 -120.70 -81.92 48.04
N GLU A 34 -119.90 -82.95 47.78
CA GLU A 34 -120.33 -84.37 47.83
C GLU A 34 -120.75 -84.81 49.25
N ARG A 35 -120.10 -84.29 50.31
CA ARG A 35 -120.48 -84.57 51.71
C ARG A 35 -121.70 -83.79 52.18
N MET A 36 -121.97 -82.60 51.65
CA MET A 36 -123.22 -81.88 51.92
C MET A 36 -124.41 -82.43 51.11
N ALA A 37 -124.19 -82.99 49.92
CA ALA A 37 -125.21 -83.68 49.13
C ALA A 37 -125.64 -85.02 49.77
N ALA A 38 -124.77 -85.69 50.52
CA ALA A 38 -125.08 -86.94 51.23
C ALA A 38 -125.89 -86.76 52.53
N HIS A 39 -126.04 -85.54 53.05
CA HIS A 39 -126.82 -85.24 54.27
C HIS A 39 -128.15 -84.52 54.00
N ALA A 40 -128.46 -84.17 52.75
CA ALA A 40 -129.63 -83.37 52.37
C ALA A 40 -130.72 -84.13 51.58
N SER A 41 -130.65 -85.46 51.47
CA SER A 41 -131.69 -86.25 50.79
C SER A 41 -131.88 -87.64 51.42
N GLY A 42 -132.97 -87.84 52.17
CA GLY A 42 -133.40 -89.18 52.59
C GLY A 42 -134.31 -89.24 53.80
N GLU A 43 -135.54 -88.75 53.67
CA GLU A 43 -136.67 -89.01 54.56
C GLU A 43 -137.39 -90.32 54.17
N LYS A 44 -137.93 -91.02 55.19
CA LYS A 44 -138.99 -92.08 55.21
C LYS A 44 -138.58 -93.56 55.10
N ASP A 45 -138.91 -94.37 56.13
CA ASP A 45 -140.19 -95.08 56.22
C ASP A 45 -140.47 -95.69 57.62
N LEU A 46 -141.76 -95.95 57.86
CA LEU A 46 -142.46 -96.39 59.07
C LEU A 46 -142.36 -97.90 59.37
N SER A 47 -142.75 -98.29 60.60
CA SER A 47 -143.50 -99.51 61.03
C SER A 47 -142.75 -100.53 61.90
N ASP A 48 -143.19 -100.67 63.17
CA ASP A 48 -143.45 -101.91 63.94
C ASP A 48 -143.80 -101.48 65.41
N LEU A 49 -145.06 -101.56 65.85
CA LEU A 49 -145.67 -102.66 66.66
C LEU A 49 -144.93 -102.81 68.02
N GLU A 50 -145.51 -102.51 69.20
CA GLU A 50 -146.65 -103.21 69.82
C GLU A 50 -147.30 -102.43 70.99
N ALA A 51 -148.50 -102.89 71.36
CA ALA A 51 -149.56 -102.23 72.11
C ALA A 51 -149.47 -102.30 73.67
N PRO A 52 -150.37 -101.59 74.40
CA PRO A 52 -150.47 -101.57 75.86
C PRO A 52 -151.56 -102.51 76.46
N GLN A 53 -151.56 -102.62 77.81
CA GLN A 53 -152.66 -103.02 78.73
C GLN A 53 -152.79 -104.51 79.21
N PRO A 54 -153.75 -104.92 80.11
CA PRO A 54 -153.68 -104.80 81.58
C PRO A 54 -154.26 -106.03 82.37
N VAL A 55 -154.30 -105.94 83.71
CA VAL A 55 -155.09 -106.62 84.79
C VAL A 55 -155.79 -107.99 84.58
N SER A 56 -155.66 -108.90 85.59
CA SER A 56 -156.75 -109.67 86.28
C SER A 56 -156.19 -110.94 86.97
N GLN A 57 -156.01 -110.97 88.30
CA GLN A 57 -156.87 -111.61 89.33
C GLN A 57 -157.33 -113.07 89.08
N SER A 58 -156.98 -113.94 90.03
CA SER A 58 -157.64 -115.22 90.33
C SER A 58 -157.85 -115.36 91.84
N ASP A 59 -159.11 -115.38 92.27
CA ASP A 59 -159.62 -115.74 93.60
C ASP A 59 -159.66 -117.28 93.75
N SER A 60 -159.25 -117.82 94.90
CA SER A 60 -159.88 -119.03 95.45
C SER A 60 -159.58 -119.20 96.95
N GLU A 61 -160.42 -118.58 97.78
CA GLU A 61 -160.87 -119.00 99.12
C GLU A 61 -161.41 -117.76 99.85
N ASP A 62 -162.73 -117.48 99.73
CA ASP A 62 -163.48 -116.68 100.72
C ASP A 62 -164.96 -116.53 100.34
N LYS A 63 -165.63 -117.67 100.15
CA LYS A 63 -167.09 -117.69 99.96
C LYS A 63 -167.87 -117.61 101.28
N ASP A 64 -167.20 -117.73 102.43
CA ASP A 64 -167.81 -117.60 103.75
C ASP A 64 -167.65 -116.21 104.38
N GLU A 65 -166.57 -115.47 104.06
CA GLU A 65 -166.43 -114.06 104.44
C GLU A 65 -167.30 -113.13 103.58
N LYS A 66 -167.37 -113.34 102.26
CA LYS A 66 -168.17 -112.50 101.35
C LYS A 66 -169.67 -112.52 101.66
N ARG A 67 -170.22 -113.62 102.20
CA ARG A 67 -171.65 -113.69 102.59
C ARG A 67 -171.95 -112.93 103.88
N LYS A 68 -171.04 -112.97 104.86
CA LYS A 68 -171.12 -112.17 106.09
C LYS A 68 -170.86 -110.68 105.80
N LEU A 69 -169.94 -110.38 104.89
CA LEU A 69 -169.68 -109.03 104.39
C LEU A 69 -170.83 -108.48 103.55
N HIS A 70 -171.56 -109.28 102.78
CA HIS A 70 -172.73 -108.79 102.03
C HIS A 70 -173.94 -108.47 102.91
N LEU A 71 -174.19 -109.26 103.96
CA LEU A 71 -175.25 -108.95 104.93
C LEU A 71 -174.89 -107.68 105.72
N ALA A 72 -173.63 -107.58 106.17
CA ALA A 72 -173.10 -106.39 106.84
C ALA A 72 -173.04 -105.17 105.91
N ALA A 73 -172.67 -105.31 104.65
CA ALA A 73 -172.63 -104.23 103.67
C ALA A 73 -174.02 -103.76 103.24
N SER A 74 -175.04 -104.63 103.18
CA SER A 74 -176.42 -104.21 102.90
C SER A 74 -177.04 -103.42 104.05
N GLN A 75 -176.75 -103.80 105.30
CA GLN A 75 -177.18 -103.04 106.49
C GLN A 75 -176.38 -101.74 106.66
N ARG A 76 -175.08 -101.74 106.35
CA ARG A 76 -174.20 -100.55 106.37
C ARG A 76 -174.54 -99.57 105.23
N ALA A 77 -174.90 -100.06 104.05
CA ALA A 77 -175.39 -99.24 102.92
C ALA A 77 -176.77 -98.63 103.21
N MET A 78 -177.65 -99.33 103.93
CA MET A 78 -178.95 -98.80 104.35
C MET A 78 -178.78 -97.62 105.34
N LEU A 79 -177.87 -97.73 106.30
CA LEU A 79 -177.54 -96.65 107.27
C LEU A 79 -176.78 -95.48 106.62
N LEU A 80 -175.89 -95.74 105.66
CA LEU A 80 -175.17 -94.72 104.89
C LEU A 80 -176.07 -93.95 103.90
N ALA A 81 -177.20 -94.52 103.47
CA ALA A 81 -178.13 -93.87 102.54
C ALA A 81 -179.20 -93.00 103.22
N GLN A 82 -179.44 -93.15 104.54
CA GLN A 82 -180.45 -92.36 105.28
C GLN A 82 -179.85 -91.28 106.22
N SER A 83 -178.54 -91.33 106.50
CA SER A 83 -177.83 -90.34 107.34
C SER A 83 -177.24 -89.19 106.52
N ILE A 84 -177.62 -87.95 106.86
CA ILE A 84 -177.08 -86.72 106.26
C ILE A 84 -175.60 -86.51 106.65
N GLU A 85 -175.22 -86.87 107.88
CA GLU A 85 -173.86 -86.64 108.42
C GLU A 85 -172.78 -87.47 107.71
N LEU A 86 -173.10 -88.70 107.30
CA LEU A 86 -172.13 -89.57 106.61
C LEU A 86 -171.90 -89.17 105.15
N ARG A 87 -172.89 -88.56 104.47
CA ARG A 87 -172.65 -87.92 103.15
C ARG A 87 -171.74 -86.71 103.28
N ASP A 88 -171.92 -85.92 104.34
CA ASP A 88 -171.14 -84.72 104.59
C ASP A 88 -169.66 -85.04 104.87
N LEU A 89 -169.38 -86.12 105.62
CA LEU A 89 -168.02 -86.62 105.82
C LEU A 89 -167.38 -87.17 104.53
N ARG A 90 -168.13 -87.86 103.67
CA ARG A 90 -167.62 -88.33 102.37
C ARG A 90 -167.28 -87.17 101.43
N SER A 91 -168.08 -86.10 101.42
CA SER A 91 -167.78 -84.90 100.63
C SER A 91 -166.54 -84.17 101.15
N LYS A 92 -166.34 -84.13 102.47
CA LYS A 92 -165.11 -83.57 103.08
C LYS A 92 -163.86 -84.40 102.75
N LEU A 93 -163.99 -85.73 102.67
CA LEU A 93 -162.89 -86.62 102.30
C LEU A 93 -162.50 -86.45 100.82
N MET A 94 -163.47 -86.39 99.90
CA MET A 94 -163.23 -86.04 98.49
C MET A 94 -162.56 -84.67 98.33
N ALA A 95 -162.97 -83.65 99.10
CA ALA A 95 -162.35 -82.34 99.07
C ALA A 95 -160.90 -82.36 99.59
N ALA A 96 -160.60 -83.18 100.60
CA ALA A 96 -159.24 -83.37 101.11
C ALA A 96 -158.33 -84.05 100.07
N GLU A 97 -158.82 -85.06 99.36
CA GLU A 97 -158.08 -85.73 98.28
C GLU A 97 -157.75 -84.77 97.13
N VAL A 98 -158.72 -83.97 96.68
CA VAL A 98 -158.49 -82.94 95.64
C VAL A 98 -157.49 -81.88 96.10
N ASN A 99 -157.55 -81.48 97.37
CA ASN A 99 -156.59 -80.52 97.93
C ASN A 99 -155.18 -81.11 98.03
N TRP A 100 -155.04 -82.39 98.35
CA TRP A 100 -153.75 -83.08 98.37
C TRP A 100 -153.15 -83.18 96.95
N VAL A 101 -153.94 -83.57 95.94
CA VAL A 101 -153.49 -83.61 94.53
C VAL A 101 -153.08 -82.21 94.04
N ARG A 102 -153.83 -81.16 94.38
CA ARG A 102 -153.46 -79.77 94.06
C ARG A 102 -152.15 -79.35 94.73
N ALA A 103 -151.93 -79.74 95.98
CA ALA A 103 -150.68 -79.46 96.69
C ALA A 103 -149.49 -80.16 96.00
N GLN A 104 -149.68 -81.41 95.57
CA GLN A 104 -148.65 -82.17 94.84
C GLN A 104 -148.31 -81.53 93.48
N GLN A 105 -149.33 -81.13 92.70
CA GLN A 105 -149.13 -80.43 91.42
C GLN A 105 -148.43 -79.07 91.58
N LEU A 106 -148.73 -78.31 92.65
CA LEU A 106 -148.03 -77.06 92.93
C LEU A 106 -146.57 -77.29 93.29
N GLN A 107 -146.27 -78.37 94.03
CA GLN A 107 -144.91 -78.75 94.36
C GLN A 107 -144.12 -79.14 93.10
N GLU A 108 -144.69 -79.96 92.21
CA GLU A 108 -144.07 -80.34 90.92
C GLU A 108 -143.85 -79.13 90.00
N LYS A 109 -144.79 -78.20 89.92
CA LYS A 109 -144.59 -76.95 89.17
C LYS A 109 -143.46 -76.10 89.76
N SER A 110 -143.33 -76.07 91.09
CA SER A 110 -142.26 -75.31 91.74
C SER A 110 -140.88 -75.92 91.52
N THR A 111 -140.76 -77.26 91.46
CA THR A 111 -139.49 -77.94 91.20
C THR A 111 -139.06 -77.78 89.75
N LEU A 112 -140.00 -77.92 88.79
CA LEU A 112 -139.73 -77.67 87.38
C LEU A 112 -139.34 -76.21 87.12
N SER A 113 -140.01 -75.25 87.75
CA SER A 113 -139.64 -73.83 87.62
C SER A 113 -138.25 -73.52 88.17
N LYS A 114 -137.81 -74.21 89.24
CA LYS A 114 -136.45 -74.05 89.76
C LYS A 114 -135.41 -74.66 88.81
N GLN A 115 -135.68 -75.85 88.28
CA GLN A 115 -134.80 -76.50 87.30
C GLN A 115 -134.65 -75.68 86.01
N GLU A 116 -135.72 -75.05 85.51
CA GLU A 116 -135.63 -74.15 84.35
C GLU A 116 -134.81 -72.90 84.64
N GLN A 117 -134.92 -72.33 85.85
CA GLN A 117 -134.12 -71.17 86.24
C GLN A 117 -132.64 -71.53 86.35
N GLU A 118 -132.31 -72.68 86.92
CA GLU A 118 -130.94 -73.19 86.99
C GLU A 118 -130.36 -73.48 85.60
N ALA A 119 -131.13 -74.10 84.70
CA ALA A 119 -130.71 -74.34 83.32
C ALA A 119 -130.47 -73.04 82.54
N LYS A 120 -131.34 -72.03 82.71
CA LYS A 120 -131.16 -70.70 82.10
C LYS A 120 -129.94 -69.97 82.67
N ALA A 121 -129.68 -70.09 83.97
CA ALA A 121 -128.50 -69.51 84.59
C ALA A 121 -127.19 -70.18 84.11
N ALA A 122 -127.20 -71.51 83.96
CA ALA A 122 -126.05 -72.25 83.42
C ALA A 122 -125.74 -71.85 81.96
N ALA A 123 -126.77 -71.77 81.11
CA ALA A 123 -126.60 -71.34 79.71
C ALA A 123 -126.09 -69.88 79.61
N ALA A 124 -126.57 -68.98 80.48
CA ALA A 124 -126.07 -67.61 80.53
C ALA A 124 -124.59 -67.53 80.99
N ALA A 125 -124.18 -68.38 81.93
CA ALA A 125 -122.79 -68.46 82.38
C ALA A 125 -121.85 -69.00 81.29
N GLU A 126 -122.27 -70.01 80.53
CA GLU A 126 -121.49 -70.52 79.38
C GLU A 126 -121.36 -69.48 78.27
N ALA A 127 -122.44 -68.76 77.93
CA ALA A 127 -122.39 -67.69 76.94
C ALA A 127 -121.45 -66.55 77.36
N ALA A 128 -121.47 -66.17 78.65
CA ALA A 128 -120.56 -65.15 79.19
C ALA A 128 -119.09 -65.63 79.17
N ALA A 129 -118.83 -66.90 79.48
CA ALA A 129 -117.48 -67.49 79.40
C ALA A 129 -116.95 -67.52 77.96
N ALA A 130 -117.80 -67.87 76.98
CA ALA A 130 -117.46 -67.86 75.56
C ALA A 130 -117.15 -66.43 75.05
N GLN A 131 -117.93 -65.43 75.47
CA GLN A 131 -117.66 -64.03 75.14
C GLN A 131 -116.34 -63.52 75.73
N LEU A 132 -116.01 -63.90 76.97
CA LEU A 132 -114.74 -63.55 77.59
C LEU A 132 -113.54 -64.21 76.89
N GLN A 133 -113.67 -65.47 76.45
CA GLN A 133 -112.63 -66.14 75.67
C GLN A 133 -112.44 -65.50 74.29
N ALA A 134 -113.52 -65.19 73.58
CA ALA A 134 -113.45 -64.49 72.29
C ALA A 134 -112.80 -63.10 72.42
N ALA A 135 -113.12 -62.35 73.48
CA ALA A 135 -112.51 -61.05 73.76
C ALA A 135 -111.00 -61.16 74.07
N ARG A 136 -110.57 -62.22 74.77
CA ARG A 136 -109.13 -62.48 75.02
C ARG A 136 -108.37 -62.79 73.74
N LEU A 137 -108.89 -63.71 72.92
CA LEU A 137 -108.27 -64.08 71.64
C LEU A 137 -108.20 -62.89 70.67
N ALA A 138 -109.22 -62.02 70.66
CA ALA A 138 -109.21 -60.79 69.87
C ALA A 138 -108.12 -59.81 70.33
N ARG A 139 -107.90 -59.67 71.64
CA ARG A 139 -106.83 -58.84 72.20
C ARG A 139 -105.44 -59.40 71.90
N GLU A 140 -105.26 -60.72 71.99
CA GLU A 140 -104.00 -61.38 71.64
C GLU A 140 -103.69 -61.25 70.14
N ALA A 141 -104.70 -61.39 69.27
CA ALA A 141 -104.54 -61.17 67.84
C ALA A 141 -104.22 -59.70 67.49
N ALA A 142 -104.79 -58.74 68.22
CA ALA A 142 -104.44 -57.33 68.07
C ALA A 142 -103.00 -57.05 68.52
N ALA A 143 -102.58 -57.59 69.67
CA ALA A 143 -101.21 -57.47 70.17
C ALA A 143 -100.18 -58.11 69.23
N ALA A 144 -100.49 -59.27 68.62
CA ALA A 144 -99.64 -59.91 67.62
C ALA A 144 -99.50 -59.08 66.33
N LYS A 145 -100.58 -58.40 65.89
CA LYS A 145 -100.55 -57.47 64.75
C LYS A 145 -99.75 -56.20 65.05
N GLU A 146 -99.78 -55.70 66.28
CA GLU A 146 -98.95 -54.57 66.68
C GLU A 146 -97.47 -54.96 66.80
N ALA A 147 -97.17 -56.14 67.34
CA ALA A 147 -95.81 -56.67 67.43
C ALA A 147 -95.17 -56.89 66.05
N THR A 148 -95.92 -57.42 65.07
CA THR A 148 -95.44 -57.59 63.69
C THR A 148 -95.19 -56.25 63.01
N LYS A 149 -96.10 -55.27 63.14
CA LYS A 149 -95.88 -53.90 62.64
C LYS A 149 -94.68 -53.21 63.28
N ALA A 150 -94.46 -53.40 64.58
CA ALA A 150 -93.30 -52.85 65.27
C ALA A 150 -91.99 -53.47 64.75
N LEU A 151 -91.98 -54.79 64.51
CA LEU A 151 -90.82 -55.49 63.98
C LEU A 151 -90.51 -55.11 62.52
N GLU A 152 -91.53 -54.93 61.68
CA GLU A 152 -91.36 -54.40 60.31
C GLU A 152 -90.83 -52.95 60.32
N ALA A 153 -91.33 -52.10 61.23
CA ALA A 153 -90.84 -50.73 61.38
C ALA A 153 -89.38 -50.68 61.86
N GLU A 154 -88.98 -51.57 62.78
CA GLU A 154 -87.58 -51.70 63.18
C GLU A 154 -86.68 -52.20 62.05
N GLN A 155 -87.13 -53.19 61.27
CA GLN A 155 -86.39 -53.68 60.11
C GLN A 155 -86.21 -52.58 59.06
N ALA A 156 -87.25 -51.79 58.80
CA ALA A 156 -87.18 -50.63 57.91
C ALA A 156 -86.18 -49.59 58.42
N ARG A 157 -86.19 -49.25 59.72
CA ARG A 157 -85.21 -48.34 60.34
C ARG A 157 -83.78 -48.85 60.21
N ARG A 158 -83.53 -50.13 60.55
CA ARG A 158 -82.20 -50.75 60.41
C ARG A 158 -81.73 -50.76 58.96
N SER A 159 -82.63 -51.02 58.00
CA SER A 159 -82.28 -51.00 56.57
C SER A 159 -81.94 -49.59 56.08
N LEU A 160 -82.63 -48.56 56.57
CA LEU A 160 -82.39 -47.17 56.25
C LEU A 160 -81.10 -46.66 56.89
N GLU A 161 -80.81 -47.04 58.13
CA GLU A 161 -79.53 -46.75 58.80
C GLU A 161 -78.35 -47.38 58.05
N LEU A 162 -78.45 -48.65 57.64
CA LEU A 162 -77.44 -49.31 56.82
C LEU A 162 -77.27 -48.62 55.46
N HIS A 163 -78.36 -48.22 54.82
CA HIS A 163 -78.30 -47.47 53.56
C HIS A 163 -77.61 -46.11 53.74
N GLN A 164 -77.92 -45.37 54.81
CA GLN A 164 -77.26 -44.10 55.13
C GLN A 164 -75.77 -44.29 55.44
N GLN A 165 -75.40 -45.34 56.18
CA GLN A 165 -74.00 -45.69 56.44
C GLN A 165 -73.25 -46.03 55.15
N ASN A 166 -73.87 -46.81 54.25
CA ASN A 166 -73.28 -47.13 52.94
C ASN A 166 -73.10 -45.87 52.08
N LEU A 167 -74.07 -44.95 52.06
CA LEU A 167 -73.93 -43.69 51.33
C LEU A 167 -72.81 -42.81 51.89
N ARG A 168 -72.66 -42.74 53.23
CA ARG A 168 -71.55 -42.01 53.87
C ARG A 168 -70.21 -42.62 53.49
N ARG A 169 -70.10 -43.95 53.52
CA ARG A 169 -68.89 -44.66 53.13
C ARG A 169 -68.52 -44.42 51.67
N ILE A 170 -69.48 -44.48 50.75
CA ILE A 170 -69.26 -44.18 49.32
C ILE A 170 -68.77 -42.74 49.15
N ALA A 171 -69.39 -41.77 49.83
CA ALA A 171 -68.97 -40.38 49.77
C ALA A 171 -67.55 -40.15 50.34
N GLU A 172 -67.15 -40.90 51.36
CA GLU A 172 -65.78 -40.87 51.90
C GLU A 172 -64.77 -41.52 50.93
N GLU A 173 -65.13 -42.63 50.30
CA GLU A 173 -64.33 -43.29 49.28
C GLU A 173 -64.14 -42.41 48.03
N GLU A 174 -65.20 -41.73 47.55
CA GLU A 174 -65.12 -40.77 46.45
C GLU A 174 -64.24 -39.56 46.81
N LYS A 175 -64.40 -38.99 48.02
CA LYS A 175 -63.53 -37.90 48.48
C LYS A 175 -62.06 -38.33 48.57
N ALA A 176 -61.78 -39.57 48.99
CA ALA A 176 -60.43 -40.09 49.05
C ALA A 176 -59.84 -40.31 47.63
N GLN A 177 -60.66 -40.78 46.69
CA GLN A 177 -60.28 -40.92 45.28
C GLN A 177 -60.00 -39.56 44.63
N ASP A 178 -60.86 -38.57 44.85
CA ASP A 178 -60.67 -37.20 44.35
C ASP A 178 -59.42 -36.55 44.96
N ALA A 179 -59.19 -36.72 46.26
CA ALA A 179 -57.98 -36.23 46.92
C ALA A 179 -56.70 -36.89 46.36
N ALA A 180 -56.74 -38.20 46.07
CA ALA A 180 -55.62 -38.92 45.46
C ALA A 180 -55.35 -38.47 44.01
N LEU A 181 -56.41 -38.25 43.22
CA LEU A 181 -56.30 -37.71 41.87
C LEU A 181 -55.72 -36.29 41.87
N LEU A 182 -56.22 -35.41 42.76
CA LEU A 182 -55.69 -34.06 42.91
C LEU A 182 -54.22 -34.07 43.33
N ALA A 183 -53.84 -34.92 44.31
CA ALA A 183 -52.45 -35.06 44.72
C ALA A 183 -51.54 -35.52 43.58
N ARG A 184 -52.03 -36.44 42.73
CA ARG A 184 -51.30 -36.89 41.54
C ARG A 184 -51.14 -35.77 40.51
N VAL A 185 -52.20 -35.05 40.18
CA VAL A 185 -52.15 -33.93 39.23
C VAL A 185 -51.22 -32.83 39.71
N LEU A 186 -51.24 -32.52 41.01
CA LEU A 186 -50.32 -31.54 41.60
C LEU A 186 -48.87 -31.99 41.50
N ARG A 187 -48.56 -33.26 41.78
CA ARG A 187 -47.21 -33.82 41.60
C ARG A 187 -46.77 -33.76 40.14
N GLU A 188 -47.60 -34.19 39.20
CA GLU A 188 -47.31 -34.12 37.76
C GLU A 188 -47.07 -32.66 37.30
N ALA A 189 -47.83 -31.70 37.84
CA ALA A 189 -47.64 -30.28 37.56
C ALA A 189 -46.34 -29.71 38.18
N GLU A 190 -45.95 -30.16 39.37
CA GLU A 190 -44.68 -29.78 40.00
C GLU A 190 -43.48 -30.37 39.28
N GLU A 191 -43.55 -31.64 38.87
CA GLU A 191 -42.54 -32.32 38.05
C GLU A 191 -42.40 -31.63 36.69
N ALA A 192 -43.51 -31.27 36.03
CA ALA A 192 -43.47 -30.51 34.78
C ALA A 192 -42.85 -29.12 34.95
N LYS A 193 -43.12 -28.43 36.07
CA LYS A 193 -42.47 -27.15 36.39
C LYS A 193 -40.97 -27.32 36.66
N ALA A 194 -40.56 -28.39 37.36
CA ALA A 194 -39.16 -28.71 37.58
C ALA A 194 -38.43 -28.99 36.25
N ALA A 195 -38.99 -29.88 35.42
CA ALA A 195 -38.45 -30.20 34.09
C ALA A 195 -38.38 -28.97 33.18
N ALA A 196 -39.36 -28.07 33.23
CA ALA A 196 -39.33 -26.82 32.46
C ALA A 196 -38.22 -25.87 32.95
N ARG A 197 -37.96 -25.80 34.26
CA ARG A 197 -36.86 -25.01 34.82
C ARG A 197 -35.51 -25.59 34.40
N ASP A 198 -35.34 -26.90 34.46
CA ASP A 198 -34.11 -27.58 34.06
C ASP A 198 -33.85 -27.39 32.56
N ALA A 199 -34.88 -27.53 31.72
CA ALA A 199 -34.79 -27.25 30.30
C ALA A 199 -34.44 -25.77 30.02
N GLN A 200 -34.99 -24.83 30.79
CA GLN A 200 -34.67 -23.41 30.66
C GLN A 200 -33.21 -23.13 31.09
N GLN A 201 -32.73 -23.76 32.15
CA GLN A 201 -31.34 -23.64 32.60
C GLN A 201 -30.37 -24.23 31.57
N ALA A 202 -30.67 -25.42 31.01
CA ALA A 202 -29.88 -26.03 29.94
C ALA A 202 -29.81 -25.13 28.70
N ARG A 203 -30.93 -24.53 28.28
CA ARG A 203 -30.96 -23.56 27.16
C ARG A 203 -30.12 -22.31 27.46
N ARG A 204 -30.19 -21.79 28.69
CA ARG A 204 -29.36 -20.64 29.09
C ARG A 204 -27.88 -20.99 29.09
N ALA A 205 -27.49 -22.16 29.62
CA ALA A 205 -26.12 -22.63 29.60
C ALA A 205 -25.60 -22.82 28.16
N ALA A 206 -26.39 -23.46 27.30
CA ALA A 206 -26.04 -23.63 25.89
C ALA A 206 -25.91 -22.28 25.15
N SER A 207 -26.81 -21.33 25.42
CA SER A 207 -26.72 -19.98 24.85
C SER A 207 -25.50 -19.21 25.35
N GLN A 208 -25.15 -19.34 26.63
CA GLN A 208 -23.95 -18.72 27.20
C GLN A 208 -22.68 -19.33 26.62
N GLN A 209 -22.65 -20.65 26.44
CA GLN A 209 -21.54 -21.34 25.80
C GLN A 209 -21.40 -20.92 24.34
N ALA A 210 -22.48 -20.89 23.56
CA ALA A 210 -22.45 -20.43 22.17
C ALA A 210 -21.98 -18.95 22.05
N ALA A 211 -22.39 -18.09 22.99
CA ALA A 211 -21.90 -16.72 23.05
C ALA A 211 -20.39 -16.66 23.38
N ALA A 212 -19.90 -17.46 24.33
CA ALA A 212 -18.48 -17.54 24.66
C ALA A 212 -17.65 -18.09 23.49
N GLU A 213 -18.14 -19.11 22.79
CA GLU A 213 -17.53 -19.65 21.58
C GLU A 213 -17.47 -18.59 20.47
N SER A 214 -18.57 -17.86 20.23
CA SER A 214 -18.60 -16.77 19.25
C SER A 214 -17.61 -15.64 19.60
N VAL A 215 -17.54 -15.23 20.87
CA VAL A 215 -16.56 -14.23 21.32
C VAL A 215 -15.13 -14.73 21.16
N SER A 216 -14.84 -15.98 21.49
CA SER A 216 -13.50 -16.54 21.32
C SER A 216 -13.10 -16.68 19.84
N GLN A 217 -14.05 -17.04 18.96
CA GLN A 217 -13.85 -17.04 17.52
C GLN A 217 -13.59 -15.63 16.99
N ALA A 218 -14.40 -14.64 17.39
CA ALA A 218 -14.20 -13.24 17.00
C ALA A 218 -12.84 -12.70 17.49
N ALA A 219 -12.43 -13.04 18.70
CA ALA A 219 -11.11 -12.67 19.24
C ALA A 219 -9.96 -13.33 18.45
N ALA A 220 -10.09 -14.62 18.12
CA ALA A 220 -9.10 -15.33 17.30
C ALA A 220 -9.01 -14.76 15.87
N GLU A 221 -10.14 -14.41 15.26
CA GLU A 221 -10.16 -13.74 13.95
C GLU A 221 -9.56 -12.34 14.01
N SER A 222 -9.86 -11.56 15.06
CA SER A 222 -9.24 -10.25 15.29
C SER A 222 -7.73 -10.38 15.42
N GLN A 223 -7.24 -11.38 16.17
CA GLN A 223 -5.81 -11.62 16.33
C GLN A 223 -5.14 -12.01 15.00
N ARG A 224 -5.80 -12.85 14.18
CA ARG A 224 -5.32 -13.18 12.83
C ARG A 224 -5.26 -11.96 11.91
N ARG A 225 -6.25 -11.06 11.98
CA ARG A 225 -6.23 -9.80 11.22
C ARG A 225 -5.04 -8.93 11.62
N CYS A 226 -4.82 -8.72 12.92
CA CYS A 226 -3.65 -7.96 13.39
C CYS A 226 -2.32 -8.60 12.98
N GLN A 227 -2.23 -9.93 12.94
CA GLN A 227 -1.03 -10.63 12.45
C GLN A 227 -0.79 -10.39 10.96
N LEU A 228 -1.83 -10.48 10.13
CA LEU A 228 -1.73 -10.21 8.70
C LEU A 228 -1.36 -8.75 8.42
N GLU A 229 -1.97 -7.80 9.14
CA GLU A 229 -1.63 -6.38 9.06
C GLU A 229 -0.15 -6.15 9.43
N ALA A 230 0.33 -6.75 10.53
CA ALA A 230 1.73 -6.66 10.93
C ALA A 230 2.68 -7.30 9.89
N GLU A 231 2.27 -8.36 9.20
CA GLU A 231 3.04 -8.95 8.09
C GLU A 231 3.08 -8.05 6.87
N GLU A 232 1.97 -7.40 6.52
CA GLU A 232 1.91 -6.41 5.43
C GLU A 232 2.77 -5.19 5.74
N GLU A 233 2.74 -4.68 6.97
CA GLU A 233 3.62 -3.61 7.43
C GLU A 233 5.09 -4.01 7.35
N ARG A 234 5.45 -5.23 7.77
CA ARG A 234 6.82 -5.77 7.62
C ARG A 234 7.24 -5.83 6.16
N LYS A 235 6.37 -6.29 5.26
CA LYS A 235 6.63 -6.31 3.80
C LYS A 235 6.82 -4.90 3.25
N ALA A 236 5.99 -3.94 3.66
CA ALA A 236 6.12 -2.55 3.26
C ALA A 236 7.45 -1.92 3.73
N LEU A 237 7.84 -2.16 4.99
CA LEU A 237 9.11 -1.72 5.54
C LEU A 237 10.30 -2.35 4.81
N ALA A 238 10.25 -3.65 4.52
CA ALA A 238 11.28 -4.33 3.74
C ALA A 238 11.42 -3.75 2.32
N TYR A 239 10.31 -3.40 1.67
CA TYR A 239 10.34 -2.74 0.36
C TYR A 239 10.94 -1.33 0.42
N ILE A 240 10.63 -0.56 1.47
CA ILE A 240 11.24 0.76 1.68
C ILE A 240 12.75 0.64 1.90
N GLN A 241 13.19 -0.34 2.70
CA GLN A 241 14.62 -0.63 2.90
C GLN A 241 15.29 -0.98 1.57
N LEU A 242 14.72 -1.90 0.79
CA LEU A 242 15.25 -2.26 -0.52
C LEU A 242 15.41 -1.05 -1.45
N ARG A 243 14.43 -0.13 -1.47
CA ARG A 243 14.52 1.11 -2.24
C ARG A 243 15.62 2.03 -1.74
N ARG A 244 15.82 2.13 -0.42
CA ARG A 244 16.91 2.94 0.17
C ARG A 244 18.26 2.36 -0.23
N ASP A 245 18.44 1.04 -0.10
CA ASP A 245 19.67 0.36 -0.48
C ASP A 245 19.98 0.55 -1.97
N ALA A 246 18.96 0.47 -2.84
CA ALA A 246 19.11 0.75 -4.27
C ALA A 246 19.55 2.21 -4.53
N HIS A 247 18.96 3.18 -3.82
CA HIS A 247 19.37 4.59 -3.92
C HIS A 247 20.80 4.81 -3.40
N GLU A 248 21.21 4.12 -2.33
CA GLU A 248 22.57 4.17 -1.80
C GLU A 248 23.58 3.55 -2.77
N GLN A 249 23.25 2.42 -3.39
CA GLN A 249 24.06 1.80 -4.45
C GLN A 249 24.20 2.72 -5.67
N GLU A 250 23.11 3.36 -6.10
CA GLU A 250 23.18 4.37 -7.17
C GLU A 250 24.06 5.57 -6.78
N ALA A 251 23.95 6.05 -5.55
CA ALA A 251 24.79 7.14 -5.04
C ALA A 251 26.28 6.73 -5.02
N ALA A 252 26.59 5.51 -4.56
CA ALA A 252 27.93 4.95 -4.60
C ALA A 252 28.46 4.80 -6.04
N ALA A 253 27.62 4.36 -6.98
CA ALA A 253 27.98 4.27 -8.40
C ALA A 253 28.22 5.66 -9.01
N ARG A 254 27.43 6.67 -8.65
CA ARG A 254 27.64 8.08 -9.06
C ARG A 254 28.96 8.61 -8.50
N ALA A 255 29.25 8.37 -7.22
CA ALA A 255 30.53 8.75 -6.61
C ALA A 255 31.72 8.04 -7.29
N GLY A 256 31.57 6.76 -7.65
CA GLY A 256 32.55 6.01 -8.42
C GLY A 256 32.82 6.63 -9.80
N ARG A 257 31.76 7.00 -10.54
CA ARG A 257 31.89 7.70 -11.82
C ARG A 257 32.54 9.08 -11.68
N ALA A 258 32.20 9.83 -10.63
CA ALA A 258 32.83 11.12 -10.35
C ALA A 258 34.34 10.97 -10.13
N ARG A 259 34.78 9.99 -9.33
CA ARG A 259 36.22 9.69 -9.14
C ARG A 259 36.92 9.29 -10.44
N GLN A 260 36.25 8.50 -11.28
CA GLN A 260 36.78 8.14 -12.61
C GLN A 260 36.93 9.37 -13.51
N HIS A 261 35.94 10.25 -13.52
CA HIS A 261 36.00 11.51 -14.25
C HIS A 261 37.14 12.40 -13.74
N ASP A 262 37.28 12.56 -12.42
CA ASP A 262 38.36 13.35 -11.81
C ASP A 262 39.74 12.76 -12.15
N SER A 263 39.88 11.44 -12.14
CA SER A 263 41.10 10.74 -12.58
C SER A 263 41.40 11.02 -14.05
N ALA A 264 40.39 10.94 -14.93
CA ALA A 264 40.55 11.22 -16.35
C ALA A 264 40.94 12.68 -16.60
N VAL A 265 40.34 13.63 -15.88
CA VAL A 265 40.73 15.05 -15.95
C VAL A 265 42.16 15.25 -15.47
N ALA A 266 42.57 14.58 -14.38
CA ALA A 266 43.94 14.63 -13.89
C ALA A 266 44.93 14.07 -14.93
N GLU A 267 44.65 12.93 -15.54
CA GLU A 267 45.48 12.33 -16.60
C GLU A 267 45.57 13.22 -17.84
N LEU A 268 44.46 13.79 -18.30
CA LEU A 268 44.42 14.74 -19.42
C LEU A 268 45.22 16.00 -19.11
N SER A 269 45.11 16.54 -17.89
CA SER A 269 45.90 17.70 -17.47
C SER A 269 47.40 17.40 -17.44
N ALA A 270 47.79 16.22 -16.95
CA ALA A 270 49.18 15.78 -16.95
C ALA A 270 49.71 15.55 -18.38
N ALA A 271 48.89 14.98 -19.27
CA ALA A 271 49.22 14.82 -20.68
C ALA A 271 49.38 16.17 -21.38
N ALA A 272 48.51 17.13 -21.11
CA ALA A 272 48.61 18.50 -21.63
C ALA A 272 49.90 19.19 -21.15
N GLN A 273 50.26 19.05 -19.88
CA GLN A 273 51.53 19.58 -19.35
C GLN A 273 52.75 18.92 -20.01
N ARG A 274 52.73 17.60 -20.24
CA ARG A 274 53.80 16.90 -20.96
C ARG A 274 53.92 17.38 -22.41
N ALA A 275 52.79 17.54 -23.10
CA ALA A 275 52.76 18.05 -24.45
C ALA A 275 53.27 19.50 -24.53
N GLN A 276 52.91 20.34 -23.56
CA GLN A 276 53.39 21.72 -23.47
C GLN A 276 54.91 21.77 -23.25
N ARG A 277 55.44 20.97 -22.31
CA ARG A 277 56.89 20.86 -22.10
C ARG A 277 57.62 20.33 -23.35
N ALA A 278 57.02 19.39 -24.08
CA ALA A 278 57.59 18.89 -25.32
C ALA A 278 57.62 19.97 -26.42
N LYS A 279 56.58 20.80 -26.52
CA LYS A 279 56.56 21.96 -27.43
C LYS A 279 57.63 22.97 -27.05
N GLU A 280 57.70 23.36 -25.79
CA GLU A 280 58.72 24.30 -25.28
C GLU A 280 60.14 23.78 -25.51
N ALA A 281 60.38 22.47 -25.29
CA ALA A 281 61.66 21.84 -25.59
C ALA A 281 61.99 21.85 -27.10
N HIS A 282 61.00 21.60 -27.96
CA HIS A 282 61.17 21.66 -29.41
C HIS A 282 61.44 23.09 -29.90
N GLU A 283 60.71 24.08 -29.37
CA GLU A 283 60.94 25.51 -29.67
C GLU A 283 62.32 25.96 -29.19
N ALA A 284 62.75 25.53 -28.00
CA ALA A 284 64.11 25.78 -27.50
C ALA A 284 65.18 25.13 -28.39
N ALA A 285 64.96 23.91 -28.87
CA ALA A 285 65.86 23.23 -29.80
C ALA A 285 65.94 23.95 -31.15
N LEU A 286 64.80 24.42 -31.70
CA LEU A 286 64.78 25.25 -32.90
C LEU A 286 65.52 26.57 -32.69
N ALA A 287 65.31 27.24 -31.55
CA ALA A 287 66.00 28.48 -31.20
C ALA A 287 67.53 28.26 -31.11
N ALA A 288 67.97 27.14 -30.52
CA ALA A 288 69.38 26.76 -30.48
C ALA A 288 69.96 26.54 -31.88
N LEU A 289 69.27 25.80 -32.76
CA LEU A 289 69.68 25.62 -34.15
C LEU A 289 69.73 26.94 -34.94
N HIS A 290 68.78 27.85 -34.68
CA HIS A 290 68.80 29.19 -35.27
C HIS A 290 70.00 30.00 -34.76
N ALA A 291 70.31 29.94 -33.47
CA ALA A 291 71.48 30.59 -32.88
C ALA A 291 72.79 30.03 -33.48
N GLU A 292 72.92 28.72 -33.62
CA GLU A 292 74.06 28.07 -34.28
C GLU A 292 74.20 28.53 -35.73
N ARG A 293 73.10 28.62 -36.49
CA ARG A 293 73.11 29.12 -37.87
C ARG A 293 73.51 30.59 -37.97
N VAL A 294 73.06 31.43 -37.03
CA VAL A 294 73.46 32.84 -36.97
C VAL A 294 74.93 32.98 -36.61
N ALA A 295 75.41 32.22 -35.62
CA ALA A 295 76.82 32.19 -35.23
C ALA A 295 77.71 31.69 -36.39
N ALA A 296 77.31 30.63 -37.09
CA ALA A 296 78.03 30.13 -38.27
C ALA A 296 78.08 31.17 -39.40
N ARG A 297 76.97 31.89 -39.67
CA ARG A 297 76.96 32.99 -40.64
C ARG A 297 77.83 34.16 -40.22
N ALA A 298 77.85 34.50 -38.93
CA ALA A 298 78.72 35.55 -38.39
C ALA A 298 80.20 35.15 -38.53
N ALA A 299 80.57 33.92 -38.15
CA ALA A 299 81.91 33.38 -38.32
C ALA A 299 82.34 33.38 -39.81
N GLN A 300 81.48 32.95 -40.73
CA GLN A 300 81.76 33.04 -42.17
C GLN A 300 81.95 34.48 -42.66
N ARG A 301 81.19 35.46 -42.14
CA ARG A 301 81.39 36.87 -42.47
C ARG A 301 82.73 37.37 -41.94
N GLU A 302 83.09 37.04 -40.70
CA GLU A 302 84.39 37.38 -40.13
C GLU A 302 85.54 36.74 -40.92
N GLU A 303 85.43 35.47 -41.31
CA GLU A 303 86.43 34.81 -42.16
C GLU A 303 86.55 35.48 -43.53
N ARG A 304 85.43 35.83 -44.17
CA ARG A 304 85.45 36.58 -45.44
C ARG A 304 86.05 37.96 -45.27
N GLU A 305 85.77 38.67 -44.18
CA GLU A 305 86.40 39.95 -43.88
C GLU A 305 87.91 39.79 -43.62
N ARG A 306 88.33 38.75 -42.90
CA ARG A 306 89.75 38.43 -42.70
C ARG A 306 90.43 38.12 -44.03
N GLN A 307 89.80 37.33 -44.90
CA GLN A 307 90.30 37.03 -46.24
C GLN A 307 90.36 38.30 -47.11
N ALA A 308 89.34 39.16 -47.06
CA ALA A 308 89.32 40.43 -47.79
C ALA A 308 90.39 41.40 -47.28
N ARG A 309 90.61 41.48 -45.96
CA ARG A 309 91.69 42.28 -45.35
C ARG A 309 93.06 41.72 -45.72
N ALA A 310 93.24 40.40 -45.71
CA ALA A 310 94.48 39.76 -46.16
C ALA A 310 94.74 40.00 -47.65
N ALA A 311 93.71 39.90 -48.50
CA ALA A 311 93.80 40.21 -49.93
C ALA A 311 94.10 41.69 -50.18
N ALA A 312 93.49 42.61 -49.43
CA ALA A 312 93.78 44.04 -49.51
C ALA A 312 95.21 44.35 -49.04
N ALA A 313 95.69 43.70 -47.98
CA ALA A 313 97.08 43.85 -47.53
C ALA A 313 98.08 43.30 -48.56
N ALA A 314 97.77 42.18 -49.21
CA ALA A 314 98.59 41.62 -50.30
C ALA A 314 98.57 42.52 -51.54
N ALA A 315 97.42 43.10 -51.90
CA ALA A 315 97.32 44.06 -53.00
C ALA A 315 98.09 45.35 -52.69
N ALA A 316 98.04 45.85 -51.45
CA ALA A 316 98.81 47.00 -51.01
C ALA A 316 100.32 46.72 -51.00
N SER A 317 100.76 45.52 -50.58
CA SER A 317 102.17 45.15 -50.64
C SER A 317 102.67 45.03 -52.08
N ALA A 318 101.87 44.45 -52.98
CA ALA A 318 102.17 44.37 -54.41
C ALA A 318 102.23 45.75 -55.07
N ALA A 319 101.29 46.65 -54.74
CA ALA A 319 101.32 48.04 -55.22
C ALA A 319 102.57 48.78 -54.71
N ASN A 320 102.94 48.62 -53.44
CA ASN A 320 104.15 49.23 -52.89
C ASN A 320 105.43 48.68 -53.53
N GLN A 321 105.46 47.38 -53.87
CA GLN A 321 106.56 46.79 -54.63
C GLN A 321 106.64 47.39 -56.03
N ALA A 322 105.52 47.51 -56.74
CA ALA A 322 105.47 48.14 -58.06
C ALA A 322 105.93 49.60 -58.04
N ILE A 323 105.48 50.40 -57.05
CA ILE A 323 105.94 51.79 -56.86
C ILE A 323 107.45 51.82 -56.58
N SER A 324 107.97 50.89 -55.78
CA SER A 324 109.41 50.82 -55.48
C SER A 324 110.23 50.42 -56.69
N GLU A 325 109.73 49.50 -57.52
CA GLU A 325 110.35 49.10 -58.79
C GLU A 325 110.32 50.23 -59.82
N GLU A 326 109.20 50.94 -59.93
CA GLU A 326 109.05 52.12 -60.78
C GLU A 326 109.99 53.26 -60.33
N ALA A 327 110.11 53.50 -59.02
CA ALA A 327 111.06 54.47 -58.47
C ALA A 327 112.53 54.09 -58.76
N ARG A 328 112.88 52.79 -58.66
CA ARG A 328 114.21 52.30 -59.05
C ARG A 328 114.46 52.46 -60.54
N ALA A 329 113.48 52.16 -61.38
CA ALA A 329 113.57 52.33 -62.83
C ALA A 329 113.72 53.82 -63.20
N ALA A 330 112.96 54.71 -62.57
CA ALA A 330 113.07 56.16 -62.74
C ALA A 330 114.43 56.70 -62.27
N SER A 331 114.96 56.22 -61.14
CA SER A 331 116.31 56.57 -60.66
C SER A 331 117.38 56.10 -61.64
N ALA A 332 117.29 54.86 -62.14
CA ALA A 332 118.23 54.33 -63.12
C ALA A 332 118.16 55.07 -64.46
N ALA A 333 116.98 55.55 -64.87
CA ALA A 333 116.82 56.41 -66.04
C ALA A 333 117.49 57.78 -65.82
N ARG A 334 117.28 58.42 -64.67
CA ARG A 334 117.95 59.68 -64.31
C ARG A 334 119.46 59.54 -64.27
N GLU A 335 120.01 58.47 -63.69
CA GLU A 335 121.46 58.23 -63.70
C GLU A 335 122.02 58.08 -65.13
N ARG A 336 121.25 57.51 -66.06
CA ARG A 336 121.65 57.43 -67.48
C ARG A 336 121.63 58.81 -68.13
N GLU A 337 120.57 59.59 -67.89
CA GLU A 337 120.48 60.97 -68.38
C GLU A 337 121.60 61.87 -67.82
N GLU A 338 121.95 61.72 -66.54
CA GLU A 338 123.07 62.43 -65.91
C GLU A 338 124.42 62.05 -66.53
N ARG A 339 124.64 60.76 -66.84
CA ARG A 339 125.84 60.30 -67.54
C ARG A 339 125.92 60.82 -68.96
N GLU A 340 124.82 60.77 -69.71
CA GLU A 340 124.76 61.35 -71.05
C GLU A 340 125.00 62.87 -71.05
N TYR A 341 124.49 63.58 -70.03
CA TYR A 341 124.77 65.00 -69.86
C TYR A 341 126.25 65.26 -69.54
N ALA A 342 126.86 64.45 -68.68
CA ALA A 342 128.29 64.53 -68.37
C ALA A 342 129.15 64.27 -69.61
N ASP A 343 128.82 63.28 -70.43
CA ASP A 343 129.53 62.97 -71.67
C ASP A 343 129.43 64.14 -72.68
N ARG A 344 128.24 64.74 -72.85
CA ARG A 344 128.05 65.94 -73.69
C ARG A 344 128.84 67.14 -73.17
N LEU A 345 128.98 67.30 -71.85
CA LEU A 345 129.78 68.36 -71.25
C LEU A 345 131.28 68.16 -71.55
N VAL A 346 131.77 66.92 -71.47
CA VAL A 346 133.16 66.58 -71.83
C VAL A 346 133.42 66.84 -73.31
N GLU A 347 132.50 66.47 -74.20
CA GLU A 347 132.61 66.77 -75.64
C GLU A 347 132.66 68.28 -75.90
N ARG A 348 131.79 69.07 -75.26
CA ARG A 348 131.80 70.53 -75.39
C ARG A 348 133.10 71.16 -74.91
N LEU A 349 133.64 70.72 -73.76
CA LEU A 349 134.92 71.21 -73.26
C LEU A 349 136.08 70.84 -74.20
N ALA A 350 136.04 69.65 -74.81
CA ALA A 350 137.04 69.24 -75.80
C ALA A 350 136.93 70.05 -77.12
N GLU A 351 135.71 70.44 -77.52
CA GLU A 351 135.49 71.35 -78.66
C GLU A 351 135.98 72.77 -78.34
N GLU A 352 135.68 73.30 -77.15
CA GLU A 352 136.19 74.60 -76.69
C GLU A 352 137.71 74.62 -76.66
N GLU A 353 138.37 73.57 -76.15
CA GLU A 353 139.84 73.47 -76.15
C GLU A 353 140.43 73.45 -77.58
N LYS A 354 139.74 72.78 -78.54
CA LYS A 354 140.15 72.82 -79.95
C LYS A 354 140.01 74.23 -80.54
N VAL A 355 138.92 74.93 -80.23
CA VAL A 355 138.68 76.32 -80.67
C VAL A 355 139.72 77.26 -80.06
N GLU A 356 140.04 77.12 -78.77
CA GLU A 356 141.08 77.93 -78.11
C GLU A 356 142.47 77.68 -78.70
N LYS A 357 142.83 76.42 -78.97
CA LYS A 357 144.10 76.08 -79.64
C LYS A 357 144.16 76.64 -81.06
N ALA A 358 143.05 76.59 -81.80
CA ALA A 358 142.96 77.19 -83.13
C ALA A 358 143.08 78.72 -83.07
N ALA A 359 142.41 79.38 -82.13
CA ALA A 359 142.51 80.83 -81.93
C ALA A 359 143.92 81.26 -81.48
N GLN A 360 144.60 80.49 -80.64
CA GLN A 360 146.00 80.75 -80.28
C GLN A 360 146.94 80.58 -81.47
N ALA A 361 146.75 79.56 -82.30
CA ALA A 361 147.52 79.36 -83.53
C ALA A 361 147.32 80.51 -84.52
N GLU A 362 146.07 80.98 -84.67
CA GLU A 362 145.74 82.13 -85.53
C GLU A 362 146.36 83.43 -85.00
N ARG A 363 146.33 83.67 -83.68
CA ARG A 363 147.01 84.83 -83.07
C ARG A 363 148.53 84.80 -83.31
N ARG A 364 149.17 83.63 -83.16
CA ARG A 364 150.60 83.46 -83.48
C ARG A 364 150.89 83.70 -84.96
N GLN A 365 150.04 83.22 -85.87
CA GLN A 365 150.17 83.52 -87.30
C GLN A 365 150.04 85.01 -87.58
N ARG A 366 149.03 85.68 -87.02
CA ARG A 366 148.83 87.13 -87.18
C ARG A 366 150.00 87.95 -86.62
N GLU A 367 150.64 87.53 -85.52
CA GLU A 367 151.87 88.15 -85.01
C GLU A 367 153.08 87.95 -85.93
N VAL A 368 153.25 86.75 -86.49
CA VAL A 368 154.30 86.47 -87.48
C VAL A 368 154.08 87.29 -88.76
N GLU A 369 152.84 87.43 -89.22
CA GLU A 369 152.51 88.26 -90.37
C GLU A 369 152.71 89.75 -90.08
N ARG A 370 152.32 90.24 -88.89
CA ARG A 370 152.59 91.62 -88.45
C ARG A 370 154.08 91.92 -88.42
N THR A 371 154.90 91.02 -87.89
CA THR A 371 156.36 91.21 -87.85
C THR A 371 156.98 91.19 -89.26
N ARG A 372 156.47 90.34 -90.16
CA ARG A 372 156.82 90.38 -91.60
C ARG A 372 156.45 91.71 -92.27
N GLN A 373 155.24 92.21 -92.02
CA GLN A 373 154.75 93.48 -92.58
C GLN A 373 155.54 94.67 -92.04
N VAL A 374 155.87 94.71 -90.74
CA VAL A 374 156.72 95.75 -90.14
C VAL A 374 158.14 95.71 -90.72
N GLY A 375 158.71 94.52 -90.96
CA GLY A 375 159.99 94.36 -91.65
C GLY A 375 159.98 94.92 -93.09
N SER A 376 158.90 94.68 -93.83
CA SER A 376 158.69 95.22 -95.19
C SER A 376 158.58 96.76 -95.21
N VAL A 377 157.84 97.34 -94.25
CA VAL A 377 157.67 98.80 -94.13
C VAL A 377 158.98 99.50 -93.74
N LEU A 378 159.82 98.88 -92.90
CA LEU A 378 161.13 99.45 -92.54
C LEU A 378 162.15 99.37 -93.68
N ALA A 379 162.10 98.33 -94.52
CA ALA A 379 162.93 98.22 -95.72
C ALA A 379 162.55 99.25 -96.80
N THR A 380 161.25 99.48 -97.01
CA THR A 380 160.74 100.50 -97.95
C THR A 380 160.99 101.94 -97.46
N ARG A 381 161.02 102.19 -96.15
CA ARG A 381 161.35 103.52 -95.58
C ARG A 381 162.83 103.92 -95.74
N ARG A 382 163.77 102.96 -95.80
CA ARG A 382 165.19 103.24 -96.16
C ARG A 382 165.39 103.46 -97.66
N GLY A 383 164.52 102.93 -98.52
CA GLY A 383 164.51 103.18 -99.97
C GLY A 383 163.91 104.54 -100.35
N GLY A 384 162.87 105.00 -99.64
CA GLY A 384 162.19 106.27 -99.90
C GLY A 384 163.00 107.53 -99.58
N GLY A 385 163.90 107.48 -98.58
CA GLY A 385 164.75 108.63 -98.23
C GLY A 385 165.88 108.95 -99.21
N ARG A 386 166.21 108.03 -100.14
CA ARG A 386 167.19 108.26 -101.21
C ARG A 386 166.55 108.75 -102.52
N ALA A 387 165.23 108.62 -102.67
CA ALA A 387 164.50 109.08 -103.85
C ALA A 387 164.15 110.58 -103.77
N THR A 388 163.87 111.11 -102.58
CA THR A 388 163.53 112.54 -102.40
C THR A 388 164.73 113.49 -102.49
N GLN A 389 165.96 113.03 -102.28
CA GLN A 389 167.17 113.85 -102.52
C GLN A 389 167.54 114.00 -104.00
N ALA A 390 167.02 113.13 -104.88
CA ALA A 390 167.27 113.18 -106.32
C ALA A 390 166.31 114.12 -107.07
N GLU A 391 165.09 114.28 -106.57
CA GLU A 391 164.06 115.17 -107.16
C GLU A 391 164.34 116.65 -106.85
N ASP A 392 164.86 116.97 -105.66
CA ASP A 392 165.18 118.36 -105.26
C ASP A 392 166.38 118.96 -106.02
N LEU A 393 167.34 118.14 -106.47
CA LEU A 393 168.48 118.59 -107.29
C LEU A 393 168.10 118.85 -108.75
N ALA A 394 167.14 118.10 -109.30
CA ALA A 394 166.66 118.29 -110.67
C ALA A 394 165.80 119.58 -110.82
N ALA A 395 165.03 119.94 -109.79
CA ALA A 395 164.24 121.17 -109.77
C ALA A 395 165.11 122.45 -109.74
N ALA A 396 166.29 122.38 -109.11
CA ALA A 396 167.22 123.52 -109.03
C ALA A 396 167.94 123.82 -110.36
N GLU A 397 168.24 122.81 -111.18
CA GLU A 397 168.90 122.99 -112.48
C GLU A 397 167.96 123.57 -113.56
N GLU A 398 166.67 123.24 -113.53
CA GLU A 398 165.68 123.81 -114.45
C GLU A 398 165.42 125.31 -114.20
N ALA A 399 165.42 125.74 -112.92
CA ALA A 399 165.29 127.14 -112.55
C ALA A 399 166.44 128.01 -113.08
N ALA A 400 167.68 127.49 -113.06
CA ALA A 400 168.85 128.20 -113.58
C ALA A 400 168.86 128.35 -115.11
N ARG A 401 168.27 127.41 -115.86
CA ARG A 401 168.18 127.46 -117.33
C ARG A 401 167.12 128.46 -117.82
N ARG A 402 166.02 128.66 -117.07
CA ARG A 402 164.99 129.65 -117.40
C ARG A 402 165.52 131.09 -117.27
N ALA A 403 166.27 131.38 -116.20
CA ALA A 403 166.88 132.69 -115.98
C ALA A 403 167.85 133.13 -117.11
N LYS A 404 168.61 132.19 -117.71
CA LYS A 404 169.51 132.49 -118.84
C LYS A 404 168.78 132.82 -120.15
N ARG A 405 167.58 132.27 -120.37
CA ARG A 405 166.78 132.53 -121.58
C ARG A 405 166.10 133.89 -121.54
N GLU A 406 165.64 134.31 -120.36
CA GLU A 406 165.03 135.62 -120.15
C GLU A 406 166.03 136.76 -120.33
N ALA A 407 167.27 136.61 -119.84
CA ALA A 407 168.33 137.59 -120.03
C ALA A 407 168.71 137.81 -121.52
N ALA A 408 168.61 136.77 -122.35
CA ALA A 408 168.90 136.86 -123.78
C ALA A 408 167.79 137.58 -124.56
N ALA A 409 166.52 137.41 -124.16
CA ALA A 409 165.38 138.09 -124.78
C ALA A 409 165.40 139.60 -124.53
N VAL A 410 165.77 140.03 -123.31
CA VAL A 410 165.88 141.45 -122.94
C VAL A 410 167.00 142.16 -123.71
N ALA A 411 168.11 141.47 -123.99
CA ALA A 411 169.21 142.03 -124.79
C ALA A 411 168.81 142.24 -126.27
N ALA A 412 167.98 141.36 -126.84
CA ALA A 412 167.53 141.46 -128.23
C ALA A 412 166.54 142.62 -128.47
N GLU A 413 165.64 142.87 -127.52
CA GLU A 413 164.71 144.02 -127.59
C GLU A 413 165.42 145.37 -127.50
N ARG A 414 166.43 145.46 -126.64
CA ARG A 414 167.24 146.68 -126.47
C ARG A 414 167.94 147.09 -127.77
N LEU A 415 168.45 146.12 -128.52
CA LEU A 415 169.14 146.35 -129.78
C LEU A 415 168.17 146.85 -130.86
N ARG A 416 166.93 146.34 -130.86
CA ARG A 416 165.85 146.73 -131.78
C ARG A 416 165.36 148.17 -131.55
N LEU A 417 165.26 148.60 -130.28
CA LEU A 417 164.91 149.97 -129.91
C LEU A 417 166.00 150.98 -130.32
N LEU A 418 167.27 150.59 -130.19
CA LEU A 418 168.40 151.43 -130.62
C LEU A 418 168.49 151.58 -132.14
N THR A 419 168.06 150.57 -132.93
CA THR A 419 168.03 150.68 -134.40
C THR A 419 166.93 151.61 -134.90
N GLY A 420 165.79 151.68 -134.19
CA GLY A 420 164.67 152.54 -134.53
C GLY A 420 164.92 154.02 -134.28
N ALA A 421 165.79 154.38 -133.33
CA ALA A 421 166.07 155.78 -132.97
C ALA A 421 167.20 156.44 -133.79
N ARG A 422 167.66 155.78 -134.86
CA ARG A 422 168.87 156.15 -135.62
C ARG A 422 168.83 157.57 -136.21
N HIS A 423 167.64 158.11 -136.43
CA HIS A 423 167.43 159.46 -136.97
C HIS A 423 167.53 160.59 -135.92
N LEU A 424 167.76 160.28 -134.64
CA LEU A 424 167.84 161.25 -133.53
C LEU A 424 169.19 161.28 -132.79
N VAL A 425 170.20 160.59 -133.33
CA VAL A 425 171.54 160.47 -132.75
C VAL A 425 172.19 161.80 -132.31
N PRO A 426 172.10 162.94 -133.03
CA PRO A 426 172.76 164.18 -132.60
C PRO A 426 172.07 164.92 -131.44
N HIS A 427 170.93 164.44 -130.94
CA HIS A 427 170.15 165.11 -129.89
C HIS A 427 169.96 164.27 -128.61
N LEU A 428 170.67 163.13 -128.47
CA LEU A 428 170.54 162.24 -127.32
C LEU A 428 171.57 162.52 -126.20
N PRO A 429 171.19 162.36 -124.91
CA PRO A 429 172.07 162.60 -123.76
C PRO A 429 173.15 161.52 -123.61
N ARG A 430 174.30 161.92 -123.06
CA ARG A 430 175.60 161.22 -123.10
C ARG A 430 175.65 159.80 -122.49
N GLU A 431 174.61 159.36 -121.77
CA GLU A 431 174.60 158.10 -120.99
C GLU A 431 173.71 157.00 -121.58
N THR A 432 173.22 157.17 -122.81
CA THR A 432 172.24 156.26 -123.41
C THR A 432 172.81 155.05 -124.15
N LEU A 433 174.13 154.94 -124.36
CA LEU A 433 174.77 153.87 -125.15
C LEU A 433 175.75 153.03 -124.32
N ARG A 434 175.62 151.68 -124.38
CA ARG A 434 176.56 150.73 -123.73
C ARG A 434 177.78 150.45 -124.63
N PRO A 435 178.92 149.99 -124.05
CA PRO A 435 180.12 149.71 -124.80
C PRO A 435 179.88 148.65 -125.89
N GLY A 436 180.21 148.98 -127.15
CA GLY A 436 180.01 148.14 -128.34
C GLY A 436 178.80 148.51 -129.20
N GLU A 437 177.78 149.19 -128.64
CA GLU A 437 176.55 149.56 -129.37
C GLU A 437 176.77 150.74 -130.35
N ALA A 438 177.85 151.52 -130.18
CA ALA A 438 178.25 152.59 -131.09
C ALA A 438 178.78 152.08 -132.45
N ALA A 439 179.28 150.84 -132.52
CA ALA A 439 179.87 150.29 -133.74
C ALA A 439 178.84 149.74 -134.74
N LEU A 440 177.63 149.39 -134.27
CA LEU A 440 176.55 148.83 -135.09
C LEU A 440 175.65 149.90 -135.74
N LEU A 441 175.78 151.17 -135.34
CA LEU A 441 174.97 152.28 -135.87
C LEU A 441 175.67 153.11 -136.95
N LEU A 442 176.92 152.78 -137.31
CA LEU A 442 177.71 153.44 -138.37
C LEU A 442 178.02 152.53 -139.58
N SER A 443 177.42 151.35 -139.64
CA SER A 443 177.27 150.52 -140.86
C SER A 443 175.85 150.62 -141.38
#